data_AF-A0A8H5G8D2-F1
#
_entry.id   AF-A0A8H5G8D2-F1
#
_cell.length_a   1.000
_cell.length_b   1.000
_cell.length_c   1.000
_cell.angle_alpha   90.00
_cell.angle_beta   90.00
_cell.angle_gamma   90.00
#
_symmetry.space_group_name_H-M   'P 1'
#
loop_
_entity.id
_entity.type
_entity.pdbx_description
1 polymer ?
#
loop_
_entity_poly.entity_id
_entity_poly.type
_entity_poly.pdbx_seq_one_letter_code
_entity_poly.pdbx_strand_id
1 'polypeptide(L)'
;MPADTIPSLPASTTHGLLSWPPNVKHAYTALSDIYSAAIQALQSDSETHRMTFHMEALVQDAFPLLLAFDDGIDNYPTLSQWLEQTATMYADLFDDFCAFAERTGGRDSNVSQLHAVNIERSGKRGRPRKVPIYEVLKDAFASHRGISQSEMADVLGIHRNTLSRYLKQYNINSHKFSNISDSDLDTIVRDFRVHHPQAGVRYLRSHLRNNHSLRIQRLRVQESIDRVDPLGQVLRHYTATRRRRYKVSRPNALWHMDGHHKLIKWGIVIHGIIDGFCRTIVGLRASTSNSASTVLDVFIKAVERYDLPSRVRGDRGGENKKVSVYMILRHGLNRASYMWGKSTRNSRIEQLWVEVGVQFARPWRAFFLRLEEKHRLDIQKPAHLWLLHYLFLDEINQDCEQFSQLWNAHPISGEGHNKSPNDMRFLGMYQDGVYDDCEGVDPTVIERFYGADDESDLDTDSDSDTDSDSDADSDNSDSDSDSDSDEEDLEYNYESSDEDEADGDDEYSFRHLEEHVAESIQSQFKHAAISVPKYPDPFSNKQRHDFTALLEAVVGENILPYGYNIRDDEWDEHGYPSVEILRSGRRGSREQRIALPVDDWLPRARLWVQSLVAMNDVLAAD
;
A
#
# COMPACT_ATOMS: atom_id res chain seq x y z
N MET A 1 15.20 -12.05 -40.11
CA MET A 1 15.64 -11.47 -38.83
C MET A 1 15.09 -10.06 -38.79
N PRO A 2 14.23 -9.69 -37.83
CA PRO A 2 13.85 -8.29 -37.64
C PRO A 2 15.12 -7.47 -37.36
N ALA A 3 15.14 -6.21 -37.80
CA ALA A 3 16.27 -5.32 -37.53
C ALA A 3 16.35 -5.03 -36.02
N ASP A 4 17.55 -5.00 -35.44
CA ASP A 4 17.72 -4.83 -33.98
C ASP A 4 17.36 -3.41 -33.50
N THR A 5 17.23 -2.44 -34.41
CA THR A 5 16.93 -1.03 -34.11
C THR A 5 15.98 -0.42 -35.13
N ILE A 6 15.18 0.56 -34.70
CA ILE A 6 14.33 1.37 -35.60
C ILE A 6 15.18 2.32 -36.46
N PRO A 7 14.70 2.79 -37.62
CA PRO A 7 15.47 3.67 -38.50
C PRO A 7 15.78 5.01 -37.82
N SER A 8 16.98 5.55 -38.05
CA SER A 8 17.33 6.89 -37.58
C SER A 8 16.40 7.96 -38.16
N LEU A 9 16.13 9.02 -37.37
CA LEU A 9 15.38 10.18 -37.86
C LEU A 9 16.03 10.76 -39.13
N PRO A 10 15.24 11.11 -40.17
CA PRO A 10 15.76 11.74 -41.38
C PRO A 10 16.30 13.14 -41.06
N ALA A 11 17.09 13.73 -41.96
CA ALA A 11 17.61 15.08 -41.77
C ALA A 11 16.46 16.11 -41.64
N SER A 12 16.50 16.94 -40.58
CA SER A 12 15.54 18.03 -40.38
C SER A 12 15.70 19.06 -41.50
N THR A 13 14.75 19.13 -42.42
CA THR A 13 14.69 20.17 -43.46
C THR A 13 13.55 21.18 -43.22
N THR A 14 12.80 21.02 -42.13
CA THR A 14 11.66 21.87 -41.81
C THR A 14 12.15 23.21 -41.23
N HIS A 15 11.77 24.32 -41.88
CA HIS A 15 12.02 25.69 -41.43
C HIS A 15 13.49 26.13 -41.22
N GLY A 16 14.46 25.54 -41.93
CA GLY A 16 15.87 25.98 -41.86
C GLY A 16 16.57 25.67 -40.54
N LEU A 17 15.99 24.80 -39.70
CA LEU A 17 16.59 24.31 -38.47
C LEU A 17 17.45 23.07 -38.74
N LEU A 18 18.73 23.15 -38.38
CA LEU A 18 19.72 22.05 -38.48
C LEU A 18 19.43 20.85 -37.55
N SER A 19 18.38 20.89 -36.73
CA SER A 19 18.09 19.88 -35.71
C SER A 19 16.60 19.76 -35.42
N TRP A 20 16.12 18.54 -35.20
CA TRP A 20 14.76 18.26 -34.74
C TRP A 20 14.44 18.91 -33.39
N PRO A 21 13.17 19.29 -33.15
CA PRO A 21 12.70 19.74 -31.85
C PRO A 21 12.96 18.71 -30.73
N PRO A 22 13.20 19.15 -29.47
CA PRO A 22 13.51 18.25 -28.35
C PRO A 22 12.44 17.19 -28.10
N ASN A 23 11.15 17.52 -28.26
CA ASN A 23 10.04 16.58 -28.13
C ASN A 23 10.07 15.46 -29.19
N VAL A 24 10.46 15.78 -30.44
CA VAL A 24 10.63 14.79 -31.51
C VAL A 24 11.80 13.86 -31.19
N LYS A 25 12.92 14.40 -30.69
CA LYS A 25 14.07 13.59 -30.27
C LYS A 25 13.74 12.69 -29.06
N HIS A 26 13.04 13.22 -28.05
CA HIS A 26 12.62 12.42 -26.89
C HIS A 26 11.66 11.31 -27.27
N ALA A 27 10.69 11.57 -28.15
CA ALA A 27 9.77 10.55 -28.63
C ALA A 27 10.50 9.47 -29.45
N TYR A 28 11.49 9.86 -30.27
CA TYR A 28 12.36 8.92 -30.98
C TYR A 28 13.17 8.04 -30.02
N THR A 29 13.81 8.61 -29.00
CA THR A 29 14.56 7.83 -28.00
C THR A 29 13.65 6.84 -27.28
N ALA A 30 12.47 7.28 -26.84
CA ALA A 30 11.50 6.40 -26.19
C ALA A 30 11.06 5.25 -27.11
N LEU A 31 10.79 5.52 -28.39
CA LEU A 31 10.48 4.47 -29.38
C LEU A 31 11.68 3.56 -29.64
N SER A 32 12.91 4.06 -29.62
CA SER A 32 14.10 3.23 -29.83
C SER A 32 14.33 2.28 -28.65
N ASP A 33 14.17 2.78 -27.42
CA ASP A 33 14.35 2.00 -26.18
C ASP A 33 13.29 0.91 -26.05
N ILE A 34 12.02 1.24 -26.32
CA ILE A 34 10.91 0.27 -26.25
C ILE A 34 11.11 -0.84 -27.29
N TYR A 35 11.47 -0.49 -28.53
CA TYR A 35 11.67 -1.47 -29.60
C TYR A 35 12.84 -2.41 -29.31
N SER A 36 13.98 -1.85 -28.89
CA SER A 36 15.19 -2.62 -28.58
C SER A 36 14.95 -3.59 -27.42
N ALA A 37 14.30 -3.12 -26.35
CA ALA A 37 13.97 -3.96 -25.20
C ALA A 37 12.98 -5.08 -25.57
N ALA A 38 12.00 -4.80 -26.44
CA ALA A 38 11.02 -5.78 -26.88
C ALA A 38 11.61 -6.85 -27.81
N ILE A 39 12.52 -6.47 -28.72
CA ILE A 39 13.25 -7.43 -29.58
C ILE A 39 14.19 -8.32 -28.77
N GLN A 40 14.97 -7.73 -27.86
CA GLN A 40 15.85 -8.51 -26.98
C GLN A 40 15.05 -9.54 -26.18
N ALA A 41 13.85 -9.17 -25.75
CA ALA A 41 12.98 -10.07 -25.04
C ALA A 41 12.50 -11.22 -25.95
N LEU A 42 12.09 -10.96 -27.21
CA LEU A 42 11.72 -12.02 -28.16
C LEU A 42 12.90 -12.94 -28.55
N GLN A 43 14.12 -12.41 -28.63
CA GLN A 43 15.32 -13.17 -29.01
C GLN A 43 15.87 -14.05 -27.88
N SER A 44 15.55 -13.75 -26.62
CA SER A 44 16.13 -14.40 -25.43
C SER A 44 15.29 -15.57 -24.87
N ASP A 45 14.31 -16.08 -25.63
CA ASP A 45 13.34 -17.10 -25.18
C ASP A 45 12.74 -16.74 -23.80
N SER A 46 12.40 -15.46 -23.64
CA SER A 46 11.93 -14.87 -22.38
C SER A 46 10.54 -15.36 -21.98
N GLU A 47 10.32 -15.52 -20.67
CA GLU A 47 9.03 -15.95 -20.09
C GLU A 47 7.82 -15.10 -20.53
N THR A 48 6.64 -15.74 -20.63
CA THR A 48 5.36 -15.17 -21.09
C THR A 48 4.97 -13.85 -20.41
N HIS A 49 5.38 -13.64 -19.16
CA HIS A 49 5.10 -12.41 -18.41
C HIS A 49 5.98 -11.22 -18.81
N ARG A 50 7.27 -11.45 -19.08
CA ARG A 50 8.14 -10.43 -19.68
C ARG A 50 7.62 -10.09 -21.07
N MET A 51 7.14 -11.09 -21.81
CA MET A 51 6.50 -10.88 -23.10
C MET A 51 5.23 -10.04 -23.01
N THR A 52 4.39 -10.27 -22.00
CA THR A 52 3.19 -9.47 -21.74
C THR A 52 3.53 -8.04 -21.35
N PHE A 53 4.57 -7.83 -20.53
CA PHE A 53 5.04 -6.48 -20.17
C PHE A 53 5.53 -5.69 -21.39
N HIS A 54 6.34 -6.31 -22.26
CA HIS A 54 6.80 -5.66 -23.48
C HIS A 54 5.64 -5.42 -24.45
N MET A 55 4.70 -6.36 -24.58
CA MET A 55 3.46 -6.16 -25.36
C MET A 55 2.62 -4.98 -24.83
N GLU A 56 2.47 -4.84 -23.51
CA GLU A 56 1.77 -3.70 -22.92
C GLU A 56 2.51 -2.37 -23.18
N ALA A 57 3.85 -2.35 -23.12
CA ALA A 57 4.65 -1.17 -23.46
C ALA A 57 4.49 -0.77 -24.94
N LEU A 58 4.40 -1.73 -25.87
CA LEU A 58 4.10 -1.43 -27.28
C LEU A 58 2.74 -0.72 -27.42
N VAL A 59 1.70 -1.23 -26.75
CA VAL A 59 0.33 -0.71 -26.89
C VAL A 59 0.10 0.59 -26.13
N GLN A 60 0.66 0.73 -24.92
CA GLN A 60 0.39 1.86 -24.03
C GLN A 60 1.37 3.02 -24.19
N ASP A 61 2.61 2.74 -24.60
CA ASP A 61 3.66 3.75 -24.66
C ASP A 61 4.09 4.01 -26.12
N ALA A 62 4.35 2.99 -26.94
CA ALA A 62 4.84 3.20 -28.31
C ALA A 62 3.75 3.61 -29.33
N PHE A 63 2.61 2.92 -29.37
CA PHE A 63 1.54 3.25 -30.33
C PHE A 63 0.97 4.67 -30.15
N PRO A 64 0.75 5.18 -28.92
CA PRO A 64 0.33 6.57 -28.76
C PRO A 64 1.39 7.57 -29.24
N LEU A 65 2.68 7.26 -29.13
CA LEU A 65 3.75 8.10 -29.67
C LEU A 65 3.73 8.09 -31.21
N LEU A 66 3.56 6.92 -31.85
CA LEU A 66 3.43 6.80 -33.30
C LEU A 66 2.19 7.54 -33.83
N LEU A 67 1.05 7.43 -33.13
CA LEU A 67 -0.17 8.18 -33.47
C LEU A 67 0.01 9.69 -33.28
N ALA A 68 0.74 10.12 -32.25
CA ALA A 68 1.04 11.54 -32.07
C ALA A 68 1.97 12.10 -33.17
N PHE A 69 2.86 11.26 -33.73
CA PHE A 69 3.63 11.61 -34.92
C PHE A 69 2.75 11.73 -36.16
N ASP A 70 1.77 10.83 -36.33
CA ASP A 70 0.82 10.84 -37.45
C ASP A 70 -0.11 12.07 -37.41
N ASP A 71 -0.70 12.35 -36.24
CA ASP A 71 -1.53 13.54 -36.00
C ASP A 71 -0.77 14.86 -36.27
N GLY A 72 0.55 14.83 -36.08
CA GLY A 72 1.44 15.97 -36.28
C GLY A 72 2.14 16.02 -37.65
N ILE A 73 1.87 15.06 -38.54
CA ILE A 73 2.71 14.80 -39.71
C ILE A 73 2.73 15.95 -40.73
N ASP A 74 1.62 16.70 -40.81
CA ASP A 74 1.50 17.88 -41.66
C ASP A 74 2.52 18.97 -41.30
N ASN A 75 2.97 19.02 -40.04
CA ASN A 75 4.00 19.95 -39.58
C ASN A 75 5.42 19.45 -39.90
N TYR A 76 5.59 18.17 -40.21
CA TYR A 76 6.89 17.53 -40.46
C TYR A 76 6.83 16.53 -41.64
N PRO A 77 6.59 17.00 -42.87
CA PRO A 77 6.31 16.11 -44.01
C PRO A 77 7.44 15.12 -44.32
N THR A 78 8.69 15.48 -43.99
CA THR A 78 9.85 14.62 -44.17
C THR A 78 9.92 13.44 -43.22
N LEU A 79 9.11 13.43 -42.14
CA LEU A 79 8.96 12.27 -41.25
C LEU A 79 7.99 11.22 -41.81
N SER A 80 7.18 11.53 -42.83
CA SER A 80 6.13 10.62 -43.31
C SER A 80 6.67 9.25 -43.71
N GLN A 81 7.74 9.21 -44.50
CA GLN A 81 8.37 7.95 -44.91
C GLN A 81 9.03 7.20 -43.74
N TRP A 82 9.62 7.93 -42.79
CA TRP A 82 10.22 7.35 -41.59
C TRP A 82 9.15 6.76 -40.66
N LEU A 83 8.03 7.46 -40.50
CA LEU A 83 6.91 7.05 -39.64
C LEU A 83 6.23 5.81 -40.21
N GLU A 84 6.00 5.75 -41.52
CA GLU A 84 5.42 4.56 -42.18
C GLU A 84 6.31 3.33 -41.97
N GLN A 85 7.63 3.47 -42.15
CA GLN A 85 8.59 2.39 -41.91
C GLN A 85 8.63 1.97 -40.44
N THR A 86 8.70 2.92 -39.51
CA THR A 86 8.76 2.65 -38.07
C THR A 86 7.47 2.01 -37.57
N ALA A 87 6.31 2.49 -38.03
CA ALA A 87 5.01 1.91 -37.68
C ALA A 87 4.85 0.48 -38.21
N THR A 88 5.36 0.20 -39.41
CA THR A 88 5.37 -1.17 -39.97
C THR A 88 6.23 -2.09 -39.10
N MET A 89 7.43 -1.67 -38.71
CA MET A 89 8.30 -2.46 -37.82
C MET A 89 7.65 -2.74 -36.46
N TYR A 90 6.91 -1.78 -35.91
CA TYR A 90 6.17 -1.93 -34.67
C TYR A 90 4.93 -2.83 -34.81
N ALA A 91 4.27 -2.83 -35.97
CA ALA A 91 3.18 -3.73 -36.29
C ALA A 91 3.67 -5.18 -36.44
N ASP A 92 4.76 -5.39 -37.18
CA ASP A 92 5.39 -6.71 -37.32
C ASP A 92 5.84 -7.27 -35.96
N LEU A 93 6.47 -6.42 -35.13
CA LEU A 93 6.86 -6.78 -33.77
C LEU A 93 5.65 -7.17 -32.92
N PHE A 94 4.55 -6.42 -33.01
CA PHE A 94 3.31 -6.73 -32.30
C PHE A 94 2.69 -8.06 -32.77
N ASP A 95 2.73 -8.35 -34.06
CA ASP A 95 2.27 -9.62 -34.62
C ASP A 95 3.14 -10.80 -34.15
N ASP A 96 4.47 -10.61 -34.02
CA ASP A 96 5.37 -11.60 -33.44
C ASP A 96 5.05 -11.89 -31.96
N PHE A 97 4.71 -10.87 -31.17
CA PHE A 97 4.22 -11.04 -29.80
C PHE A 97 2.85 -11.75 -29.75
N CYS A 98 1.94 -11.44 -30.67
CA CYS A 98 0.65 -12.13 -30.77
C CYS A 98 0.84 -13.61 -31.14
N ALA A 99 1.70 -13.90 -32.11
CA ALA A 99 2.04 -15.27 -32.50
C ALA A 99 2.77 -16.03 -31.38
N PHE A 100 3.63 -15.35 -30.61
CA PHE A 100 4.23 -15.92 -29.40
C PHE A 100 3.16 -16.24 -28.35
N ALA A 101 2.21 -15.33 -28.09
CA ALA A 101 1.12 -15.56 -27.14
C ALA A 101 0.19 -16.71 -27.57
N GLU A 102 -0.03 -16.89 -28.87
CA GLU A 102 -0.77 -18.03 -29.42
C GLU A 102 -0.01 -19.36 -29.28
N ARG A 103 1.32 -19.35 -29.47
CA ARG A 103 2.20 -20.52 -29.27
C ARG A 103 2.37 -20.90 -27.79
N THR A 104 2.39 -19.90 -26.91
CA THR A 104 2.54 -20.05 -25.45
C THR A 104 1.21 -20.02 -24.71
N GLY A 105 0.08 -20.26 -25.41
CA GLY A 105 -1.28 -20.30 -24.88
C GLY A 105 -1.58 -21.39 -23.82
N GLY A 106 -0.65 -21.67 -22.91
CA GLY A 106 -0.94 -22.15 -21.57
C GLY A 106 -1.54 -21.00 -20.76
N ARG A 107 -2.68 -21.27 -20.12
CA ARG A 107 -3.17 -20.50 -18.98
C ARG A 107 -2.00 -20.19 -18.04
N ASP A 108 -2.07 -19.08 -17.29
CA ASP A 108 -1.37 -19.00 -16.00
C ASP A 108 -1.60 -20.36 -15.30
N SER A 109 -0.58 -21.23 -15.25
CA SER A 109 -0.73 -22.62 -14.79
C SER A 109 -1.15 -22.70 -13.33
N ASN A 110 -1.05 -21.58 -12.62
CA ASN A 110 -1.19 -21.43 -11.19
C ASN A 110 -2.40 -20.54 -10.84
N VAL A 111 -3.40 -20.45 -11.74
CA VAL A 111 -4.70 -19.80 -11.44
C VAL A 111 -5.78 -20.86 -11.34
N SER A 112 -6.19 -21.12 -10.11
CA SER A 112 -7.28 -22.03 -9.77
C SER A 112 -8.60 -21.28 -9.82
N GLN A 113 -9.54 -21.76 -10.65
CA GLN A 113 -10.89 -21.22 -10.65
C GLN A 113 -11.67 -21.77 -9.46
N LEU A 114 -12.13 -20.91 -8.56
CA LEU A 114 -13.02 -21.35 -7.49
C LEU A 114 -14.36 -21.81 -8.06
N HIS A 115 -14.79 -22.99 -7.64
CA HIS A 115 -16.07 -23.54 -8.03
C HIS A 115 -17.15 -23.12 -7.04
N ALA A 116 -18.10 -22.30 -7.49
CA ALA A 116 -19.27 -21.89 -6.69
C ALA A 116 -20.53 -22.74 -6.95
N VAL A 117 -20.47 -23.66 -7.92
CA VAL A 117 -21.58 -24.54 -8.31
C VAL A 117 -21.10 -25.97 -8.54
N ASN A 118 -21.87 -26.94 -8.07
CA ASN A 118 -21.76 -28.34 -8.46
C ASN A 118 -22.53 -28.57 -9.76
N ILE A 119 -21.95 -29.31 -10.70
CA ILE A 119 -22.60 -29.65 -11.97
C ILE A 119 -23.19 -31.05 -11.88
N GLU A 120 -24.52 -31.14 -11.81
CA GLU A 120 -25.26 -32.40 -11.86
C GLU A 120 -25.55 -32.76 -13.32
N ARG A 121 -25.03 -33.91 -13.77
CA ARG A 121 -25.31 -34.47 -15.10
C ARG A 121 -26.36 -35.57 -14.97
N SER A 122 -27.54 -35.35 -15.55
CA SER A 122 -28.65 -36.32 -15.50
C SER A 122 -28.59 -37.41 -16.56
N GLY A 123 -27.58 -37.40 -17.43
CA GLY A 123 -27.44 -38.31 -18.58
C GLY A 123 -28.43 -38.05 -19.74
N LYS A 124 -29.34 -37.07 -19.61
CA LYS A 124 -30.33 -36.71 -20.64
C LYS A 124 -29.83 -35.53 -21.50
N ARG A 125 -30.33 -35.40 -22.73
CA ARG A 125 -30.05 -34.24 -23.60
C ARG A 125 -30.50 -32.94 -22.92
N GLY A 126 -29.61 -31.95 -22.84
CA GLY A 126 -29.87 -30.62 -22.27
C GLY A 126 -28.66 -30.04 -21.53
N ARG A 127 -28.77 -28.76 -21.10
CA ARG A 127 -27.73 -28.09 -20.31
C ARG A 127 -27.66 -28.72 -18.91
N PRO A 128 -26.46 -29.13 -18.42
CA PRO A 128 -26.30 -29.67 -17.08
C PRO A 128 -26.85 -28.75 -15.99
N ARG A 129 -27.40 -29.34 -14.93
CA ARG A 129 -27.95 -28.56 -13.81
C ARG A 129 -26.80 -28.03 -12.96
N LYS A 130 -26.80 -26.72 -12.72
CA LYS A 130 -25.91 -26.06 -11.76
C LYS A 130 -26.58 -25.98 -10.40
N VAL A 131 -25.92 -26.48 -9.37
CA VAL A 131 -26.35 -26.45 -7.97
C VAL A 131 -25.37 -25.58 -7.18
N PRO A 132 -25.77 -24.37 -6.76
CA PRO A 132 -24.91 -23.52 -5.94
C PRO A 132 -24.49 -24.21 -4.64
N ILE A 133 -23.22 -24.04 -4.27
CA ILE A 133 -22.67 -24.53 -3.01
C ILE A 133 -23.27 -23.70 -1.86
N TYR A 134 -23.72 -24.38 -0.81
CA TYR A 134 -24.39 -23.75 0.33
C TYR A 134 -23.50 -22.70 1.03
N GLU A 135 -22.27 -23.06 1.40
CA GLU A 135 -21.38 -22.15 2.13
C GLU A 135 -21.05 -20.88 1.34
N VAL A 136 -20.87 -21.00 0.02
CA VAL A 136 -20.64 -19.85 -0.86
C VAL A 136 -21.84 -18.90 -0.85
N LEU A 137 -23.06 -19.44 -0.92
CA LEU A 137 -24.26 -18.61 -0.82
C LEU A 137 -24.45 -18.02 0.59
N LYS A 138 -24.10 -18.76 1.63
CA LYS A 138 -24.21 -18.30 3.01
C LYS A 138 -23.29 -17.11 3.28
N ASP A 139 -22.04 -17.14 2.81
CA ASP A 139 -21.12 -16.00 2.92
C ASP A 139 -21.56 -14.82 2.01
N ALA A 140 -21.92 -15.10 0.75
CA ALA A 140 -22.35 -14.06 -0.19
C ALA A 140 -23.52 -13.21 0.33
N PHE A 141 -24.42 -13.82 1.12
CA PHE A 141 -25.60 -13.17 1.69
C PHE A 141 -25.52 -12.93 3.21
N ALA A 142 -24.33 -13.02 3.80
CA ALA A 142 -24.10 -12.65 5.19
C ALA A 142 -24.41 -11.16 5.44
N SER A 143 -24.71 -10.80 6.69
CA SER A 143 -25.14 -9.46 7.09
C SER A 143 -24.15 -8.35 6.73
N HIS A 144 -22.85 -8.68 6.75
CA HIS A 144 -21.75 -7.77 6.46
C HIS A 144 -21.55 -7.52 4.94
N ARG A 145 -22.18 -8.30 4.05
CA ARG A 145 -22.03 -8.17 2.58
C ARG A 145 -23.12 -7.36 1.90
N GLY A 146 -22.71 -6.62 0.87
CA GLY A 146 -23.59 -5.79 0.04
C GLY A 146 -24.12 -6.47 -1.22
N ILE A 147 -23.73 -7.73 -1.48
CA ILE A 147 -23.93 -8.42 -2.76
C ILE A 147 -25.41 -8.65 -3.06
N SER A 148 -25.84 -8.29 -4.28
CA SER A 148 -27.21 -8.52 -4.76
C SER A 148 -27.38 -9.92 -5.37
N GLN A 149 -28.64 -10.38 -5.42
CA GLN A 149 -28.95 -11.64 -6.10
C GLN A 149 -28.62 -11.62 -7.60
N SER A 150 -28.68 -10.45 -8.26
CA SER A 150 -28.35 -10.36 -9.69
C SER A 150 -26.85 -10.60 -9.89
N GLU A 151 -26.01 -9.88 -9.12
CA GLU A 151 -24.56 -10.02 -9.19
C GLU A 151 -24.11 -11.45 -8.89
N MET A 152 -24.65 -12.05 -7.82
CA MET A 152 -24.31 -13.42 -7.48
C MET A 152 -24.80 -14.43 -8.54
N ALA A 153 -25.96 -14.19 -9.15
CA ALA A 153 -26.48 -15.05 -10.21
C ALA A 153 -25.58 -15.00 -11.46
N ASP A 154 -25.04 -13.82 -11.79
CA ASP A 154 -24.09 -13.64 -12.89
C ASP A 154 -22.79 -14.40 -12.63
N VAL A 155 -22.22 -14.30 -11.43
CA VAL A 155 -21.02 -15.07 -10.99
C VAL A 155 -21.24 -16.57 -11.14
N LEU A 156 -22.39 -17.08 -10.69
CA LEU A 156 -22.74 -18.50 -10.75
C LEU A 156 -23.10 -18.96 -12.18
N GLY A 157 -23.32 -18.02 -13.11
CA GLY A 157 -23.84 -18.24 -14.45
C GLY A 157 -25.17 -19.00 -14.42
N ILE A 158 -26.10 -18.58 -13.54
CA ILE A 158 -27.48 -19.07 -13.43
C ILE A 158 -28.46 -17.91 -13.48
N HIS A 159 -29.72 -18.17 -13.81
CA HIS A 159 -30.74 -17.13 -13.79
C HIS A 159 -31.08 -16.69 -12.34
N ARG A 160 -31.34 -15.40 -12.11
CA ARG A 160 -31.70 -14.84 -10.79
C ARG A 160 -32.83 -15.60 -10.09
N ASN A 161 -33.87 -15.98 -10.82
CA ASN A 161 -34.99 -16.76 -10.25
C ASN A 161 -34.55 -18.16 -9.78
N THR A 162 -33.59 -18.78 -10.47
CA THR A 162 -33.00 -20.05 -10.07
C THR A 162 -32.23 -19.89 -8.76
N LEU A 163 -31.44 -18.81 -8.62
CA LEU A 163 -30.77 -18.48 -7.36
C LEU A 163 -31.79 -18.24 -6.23
N SER A 164 -32.85 -17.46 -6.48
CA SER A 164 -33.90 -17.19 -5.49
C SER A 164 -34.55 -18.48 -4.98
N ARG A 165 -34.76 -19.48 -5.85
CA ARG A 165 -35.27 -20.80 -5.45
C ARG A 165 -34.28 -21.54 -4.54
N TYR A 166 -32.98 -21.53 -4.85
CA TYR A 166 -31.98 -22.16 -4.00
C TYR A 166 -31.83 -21.46 -2.65
N LEU A 167 -31.88 -20.13 -2.60
CA LEU A 167 -31.85 -19.38 -1.34
C LEU A 167 -33.03 -19.77 -0.43
N LYS A 168 -34.23 -19.91 -0.98
CA LYS A 168 -35.40 -20.43 -0.23
C LYS A 168 -35.17 -21.87 0.24
N GLN A 169 -34.66 -22.74 -0.63
CA GLN A 169 -34.39 -24.14 -0.29
C GLN A 169 -33.34 -24.27 0.82
N TYR A 170 -32.31 -23.43 0.81
CA TYR A 170 -31.24 -23.39 1.81
C TYR A 170 -31.60 -22.57 3.05
N ASN A 171 -32.82 -22.03 3.11
CA ASN A 171 -33.28 -21.13 4.18
C ASN A 171 -32.35 -19.91 4.39
N ILE A 172 -31.74 -19.41 3.31
CA ILE A 172 -30.93 -18.21 3.31
C ILE A 172 -31.84 -17.02 3.03
N ASN A 173 -32.12 -16.24 4.07
CA ASN A 173 -32.91 -15.03 3.94
C ASN A 173 -32.10 -13.95 3.22
N SER A 174 -32.55 -13.53 2.05
CA SER A 174 -31.95 -12.36 1.39
C SER A 174 -32.23 -11.09 2.21
N HIS A 175 -31.19 -10.43 2.68
CA HIS A 175 -31.10 -9.00 3.00
C HIS A 175 -32.39 -8.32 3.45
N LYS A 176 -32.92 -8.66 4.64
CA LYS A 176 -33.95 -7.83 5.29
C LYS A 176 -33.30 -6.61 5.94
N PHE A 177 -33.97 -5.46 5.89
CA PHE A 177 -33.53 -4.30 6.66
C PHE A 177 -33.81 -4.55 8.16
N SER A 178 -32.89 -4.12 9.01
CA SER A 178 -33.01 -4.23 10.46
C SER A 178 -34.12 -3.32 10.98
N ASN A 179 -34.88 -3.81 11.95
CA ASN A 179 -35.89 -3.04 12.64
C ASN A 179 -35.27 -2.32 13.85
N ILE A 180 -34.75 -1.12 13.63
CA ILE A 180 -34.21 -0.22 14.66
C ILE A 180 -34.97 1.10 14.64
N SER A 181 -35.17 1.73 15.79
CA SER A 181 -35.78 3.05 15.90
C SER A 181 -34.86 4.15 15.37
N ASP A 182 -35.40 5.32 15.03
CA ASP A 182 -34.57 6.45 14.60
C ASP A 182 -33.71 7.02 15.76
N SER A 183 -34.18 6.97 17.01
CA SER A 183 -33.43 7.44 18.18
C SER A 183 -32.22 6.56 18.51
N ASP A 184 -32.37 5.23 18.38
CA ASP A 184 -31.27 4.30 18.62
C ASP A 184 -30.24 4.40 17.49
N LEU A 185 -30.71 4.55 16.25
CA LEU A 185 -29.86 4.82 15.11
C LEU A 185 -29.07 6.13 15.31
N ASP A 186 -29.72 7.22 15.71
CA ASP A 186 -29.06 8.51 15.95
C ASP A 186 -28.01 8.43 17.06
N THR A 187 -28.19 7.57 18.06
CA THR A 187 -27.18 7.31 19.11
C THR A 187 -25.93 6.65 18.52
N ILE A 188 -26.10 5.61 17.71
CA ILE A 188 -24.99 4.94 17.03
C ILE A 188 -24.29 5.88 16.04
N VAL A 189 -25.05 6.68 15.29
CA VAL A 189 -24.48 7.67 14.36
C VAL A 189 -23.69 8.74 15.11
N ARG A 190 -24.17 9.21 16.26
CA ARG A 190 -23.48 10.21 17.09
C ARG A 190 -22.18 9.66 17.64
N ASP A 191 -22.19 8.46 18.18
CA ASP A 191 -21.01 7.76 18.65
C ASP A 191 -19.96 7.59 17.52
N PHE A 192 -20.40 7.11 16.35
CA PHE A 192 -19.54 7.02 15.17
C PHE A 192 -18.95 8.37 14.75
N ARG A 193 -19.71 9.46 14.87
CA ARG A 193 -19.29 10.81 14.47
C ARG A 193 -18.29 11.43 15.43
N VAL A 194 -18.36 11.10 16.72
CA VAL A 194 -17.35 11.51 17.70
C VAL A 194 -16.00 10.92 17.33
N HIS A 195 -15.95 9.60 17.08
CA HIS A 195 -14.71 8.90 16.76
C HIS A 195 -14.22 9.11 15.32
N HIS A 196 -15.12 9.39 14.37
CA HIS A 196 -14.79 9.56 12.95
C HIS A 196 -15.45 10.80 12.32
N PRO A 197 -15.09 12.02 12.76
CA PRO A 197 -15.77 13.25 12.37
C PRO A 197 -15.70 13.51 10.85
N GLN A 198 -14.59 13.10 10.22
CA GLN A 198 -14.34 13.30 8.78
C GLN A 198 -14.85 12.14 7.92
N ALA A 199 -15.31 11.03 8.50
CA ALA A 199 -15.74 9.87 7.74
C ALA A 199 -17.05 10.13 6.98
N GLY A 200 -17.08 9.78 5.68
CA GLY A 200 -18.27 9.94 4.87
C GLY A 200 -19.41 8.97 5.25
N VAL A 201 -20.62 9.21 4.72
CA VAL A 201 -21.83 8.36 4.93
C VAL A 201 -21.59 6.87 4.64
N ARG A 202 -20.58 6.55 3.83
CA ARG A 202 -20.27 5.18 3.43
C ARG A 202 -19.49 4.42 4.50
N TYR A 203 -18.61 5.09 5.22
CA TYR A 203 -17.96 4.52 6.40
C TYR A 203 -19.00 4.29 7.50
N LEU A 204 -19.93 5.22 7.72
CA LEU A 204 -21.03 5.01 8.68
C LEU A 204 -21.88 3.77 8.32
N ARG A 205 -22.19 3.59 7.03
CA ARG A 205 -22.90 2.39 6.57
C ARG A 205 -22.10 1.11 6.75
N SER A 206 -20.77 1.18 6.68
CA SER A 206 -19.86 0.07 6.98
C SER A 206 -19.93 -0.26 8.48
N HIS A 207 -19.77 0.74 9.34
CA HIS A 207 -19.85 0.63 10.79
C HIS A 207 -21.17 0.01 11.26
N LEU A 208 -22.31 0.50 10.75
CA LEU A 208 -23.63 -0.06 11.06
C LEU A 208 -23.71 -1.55 10.70
N ARG A 209 -23.11 -1.98 9.59
CA ARG A 209 -23.18 -3.37 9.12
C ARG A 209 -22.25 -4.31 9.86
N ASN A 210 -21.01 -3.91 10.13
CA ASN A 210 -20.03 -4.82 10.73
C ASN A 210 -20.08 -4.80 12.24
N ASN A 211 -20.08 -3.61 12.84
CA ASN A 211 -19.98 -3.46 14.28
C ASN A 211 -21.32 -3.73 14.96
N HIS A 212 -22.44 -3.37 14.30
CA HIS A 212 -23.78 -3.50 14.87
C HIS A 212 -24.64 -4.58 14.19
N SER A 213 -24.16 -5.22 13.11
CA SER A 213 -24.97 -6.15 12.30
C SER A 213 -26.30 -5.54 11.80
N LEU A 214 -26.33 -4.22 11.63
CA LEU A 214 -27.50 -3.45 11.22
C LEU A 214 -27.47 -3.13 9.73
N ARG A 215 -28.50 -3.57 9.02
CA ARG A 215 -28.73 -3.20 7.62
C ARG A 215 -29.87 -2.19 7.54
N ILE A 216 -29.53 -0.93 7.31
CA ILE A 216 -30.51 0.17 7.33
C ILE A 216 -30.68 0.76 5.92
N GLN A 217 -31.89 1.26 5.62
CA GLN A 217 -32.17 1.94 4.35
C GLN A 217 -31.27 3.16 4.18
N ARG A 218 -30.80 3.41 2.95
CA ARG A 218 -29.95 4.57 2.63
C ARG A 218 -30.57 5.89 3.09
N LEU A 219 -31.87 6.05 2.87
CA LEU A 219 -32.60 7.26 3.24
C LEU A 219 -32.59 7.47 4.75
N ARG A 220 -32.90 6.43 5.54
CA ARG A 220 -32.88 6.53 7.02
C ARG A 220 -31.49 6.84 7.59
N VAL A 221 -30.43 6.27 7.01
CA VAL A 221 -29.06 6.63 7.38
C VAL A 221 -28.76 8.09 7.03
N GLN A 222 -29.27 8.58 5.89
CA GLN A 222 -29.11 9.98 5.49
C GLN A 222 -29.86 10.92 6.44
N GLU A 223 -31.12 10.62 6.71
CA GLU A 223 -31.97 11.40 7.64
C GLU A 223 -31.37 11.41 9.05
N SER A 224 -30.78 10.31 9.51
CA SER A 224 -30.07 10.24 10.78
C SER A 224 -28.83 11.14 10.80
N ILE A 225 -28.03 11.15 9.72
CA ILE A 225 -26.92 12.11 9.59
C ILE A 225 -27.45 13.54 9.58
N ASP A 226 -28.53 13.83 8.86
CA ASP A 226 -29.07 15.19 8.76
C ASP A 226 -29.57 15.70 10.13
N ARG A 227 -30.05 14.80 10.99
CA ARG A 227 -30.39 15.10 12.40
C ARG A 227 -29.19 15.26 13.32
N VAL A 228 -28.09 14.54 13.07
CA VAL A 228 -26.92 14.46 13.98
C VAL A 228 -25.78 15.43 13.59
N ASP A 229 -25.51 15.62 12.29
CA ASP A 229 -24.40 16.41 11.74
C ASP A 229 -24.81 17.12 10.41
N PRO A 230 -25.75 18.09 10.46
CA PRO A 230 -26.17 18.83 9.27
C PRO A 230 -25.04 19.70 8.66
N LEU A 231 -24.12 20.21 9.49
CA LEU A 231 -23.02 21.09 9.07
C LEU A 231 -21.89 20.33 8.36
N GLY A 232 -21.47 19.16 8.86
CA GLY A 232 -20.40 18.38 8.25
C GLY A 232 -20.77 17.85 6.87
N GLN A 233 -22.05 17.64 6.57
CA GLN A 233 -22.51 17.21 5.25
C GLN A 233 -22.23 18.27 4.16
N VAL A 234 -22.46 19.55 4.48
CA VAL A 234 -22.28 20.67 3.54
C VAL A 234 -20.80 20.88 3.21
N LEU A 235 -19.92 20.80 4.21
CA LEU A 235 -18.47 21.00 4.03
C LEU A 235 -17.81 19.92 3.14
N ARG A 236 -18.38 18.71 3.08
CA ARG A 236 -17.84 17.57 2.33
C ARG A 236 -18.20 17.55 0.83
N HIS A 237 -19.11 18.42 0.36
CA HIS A 237 -19.52 18.45 -1.05
C HIS A 237 -18.53 19.17 -1.99
N TYR A 238 -17.44 19.74 -1.48
CA TYR A 238 -16.56 20.65 -2.23
C TYR A 238 -15.26 20.06 -2.81
N THR A 239 -15.05 18.74 -2.76
CA THR A 239 -13.79 18.15 -3.29
C THR A 239 -14.06 16.89 -4.11
N ALA A 240 -14.07 17.05 -5.43
CA ALA A 240 -14.09 15.95 -6.38
C ALA A 240 -12.82 16.00 -7.25
N THR A 241 -11.86 15.12 -6.94
CA THR A 241 -10.63 14.97 -7.72
C THR A 241 -10.86 14.06 -8.93
N ARG A 242 -10.32 14.45 -10.09
CA ARG A 242 -10.42 13.72 -11.36
C ARG A 242 -9.53 12.46 -11.31
N ARG A 243 -10.08 11.29 -11.68
CA ARG A 243 -9.42 9.98 -11.52
C ARG A 243 -8.88 9.44 -12.86
N ARG A 244 -7.70 8.80 -12.84
CA ARG A 244 -7.14 8.02 -13.95
C ARG A 244 -7.64 6.55 -13.86
N ARG A 245 -7.80 5.87 -15.01
CA ARG A 245 -8.21 4.44 -15.05
C ARG A 245 -7.05 3.57 -14.60
N TYR A 246 -7.26 2.76 -13.56
CA TYR A 246 -6.28 1.80 -13.04
C TYR A 246 -6.90 0.41 -13.06
N LYS A 247 -6.28 -0.55 -13.75
CA LYS A 247 -6.79 -1.90 -13.92
C LYS A 247 -5.76 -2.93 -13.46
N VAL A 248 -6.20 -3.85 -12.60
CA VAL A 248 -5.51 -5.09 -12.22
C VAL A 248 -6.48 -6.22 -12.56
N SER A 249 -5.97 -7.42 -12.85
CA SER A 249 -6.77 -8.51 -13.42
C SER A 249 -7.70 -9.19 -12.41
N ARG A 250 -7.24 -9.44 -11.19
CA ARG A 250 -7.94 -10.23 -10.16
C ARG A 250 -7.43 -9.89 -8.74
N PRO A 251 -8.14 -10.29 -7.67
CA PRO A 251 -7.60 -10.21 -6.32
C PRO A 251 -6.25 -10.94 -6.22
N ASN A 252 -5.34 -10.44 -5.40
CA ASN A 252 -3.98 -10.96 -5.20
C ASN A 252 -3.07 -10.90 -6.44
N ALA A 253 -3.49 -10.35 -7.57
CA ALA A 253 -2.60 -10.20 -8.71
C ALA A 253 -1.47 -9.19 -8.47
N LEU A 254 -1.76 -8.11 -7.73
CA LEU A 254 -0.79 -7.09 -7.39
C LEU A 254 -1.14 -6.43 -6.06
N TRP A 255 -0.27 -6.59 -5.07
CA TRP A 255 -0.32 -5.79 -3.84
C TRP A 255 0.62 -4.60 -3.95
N HIS A 256 0.23 -3.50 -3.31
CA HIS A 256 0.98 -2.26 -3.22
C HIS A 256 1.37 -2.04 -1.76
N MET A 257 2.65 -1.82 -1.50
CA MET A 257 3.18 -1.61 -0.14
C MET A 257 3.94 -0.29 -0.07
N ASP A 258 3.90 0.35 1.09
CA ASP A 258 4.61 1.59 1.40
C ASP A 258 4.64 1.87 2.91
N GLY A 259 5.48 2.81 3.33
CA GLY A 259 5.57 3.35 4.69
C GLY A 259 5.01 4.77 4.78
N HIS A 260 4.21 5.06 5.80
CA HIS A 260 3.68 6.39 6.03
C HIS A 260 4.38 7.10 7.19
N HIS A 261 5.11 8.16 6.86
CA HIS A 261 6.09 8.79 7.75
C HIS A 261 5.57 10.03 8.51
N LYS A 262 4.26 10.29 8.55
CA LYS A 262 3.74 11.50 9.25
C LYS A 262 4.08 11.56 10.74
N LEU A 263 4.35 10.41 11.37
CA LEU A 263 4.68 10.28 12.79
C LEU A 263 6.17 9.96 13.03
N ILE A 264 7.00 9.97 11.98
CA ILE A 264 8.40 9.53 12.05
C ILE A 264 9.24 10.39 13.00
N LYS A 265 8.88 11.67 13.18
CA LYS A 265 9.49 12.59 14.16
C LYS A 265 9.47 12.03 15.58
N TRP A 266 8.43 11.29 15.92
CA TRP A 266 8.27 10.64 17.22
C TRP A 266 8.64 9.17 17.17
N GLY A 267 9.36 8.72 16.13
CA GLY A 267 9.81 7.35 15.98
C GLY A 267 8.70 6.34 15.67
N ILE A 268 7.62 6.75 15.01
CA ILE A 268 6.53 5.84 14.62
C ILE A 268 6.33 5.88 13.11
N VAL A 269 6.37 4.71 12.48
CA VAL A 269 6.06 4.50 11.06
C VAL A 269 4.84 3.59 10.93
N ILE A 270 3.89 3.97 10.06
CA ILE A 270 2.72 3.15 9.75
C ILE A 270 2.98 2.43 8.41
N HIS A 271 3.11 1.11 8.48
CA HIS A 271 3.28 0.24 7.31
C HIS A 271 1.93 -0.11 6.71
N GLY A 272 1.79 -0.02 5.38
CA GLY A 272 0.53 -0.27 4.70
C GLY A 272 0.69 -1.15 3.48
N ILE A 273 -0.24 -2.09 3.30
CA ILE A 273 -0.32 -2.99 2.15
C ILE A 273 -1.76 -3.02 1.64
N ILE A 274 -1.97 -2.75 0.36
CA ILE A 274 -3.28 -2.69 -0.28
C ILE A 274 -3.33 -3.48 -1.58
N ASP A 275 -4.41 -4.24 -1.78
CA ASP A 275 -4.66 -4.97 -3.01
C ASP A 275 -5.05 -4.01 -4.15
N GLY A 276 -4.36 -4.10 -5.30
CA GLY A 276 -4.56 -3.19 -6.43
C GLY A 276 -5.91 -3.36 -7.14
N PHE A 277 -6.48 -4.56 -7.12
CA PHE A 277 -7.75 -4.91 -7.77
C PHE A 277 -8.94 -4.45 -6.92
N CYS A 278 -9.10 -5.04 -5.73
CA CYS A 278 -10.27 -4.85 -4.88
C CYS A 278 -10.11 -3.70 -3.88
N ARG A 279 -8.91 -3.12 -3.75
CA ARG A 279 -8.59 -2.06 -2.77
C ARG A 279 -8.74 -2.50 -1.31
N THR A 280 -8.64 -3.81 -1.05
CA THR A 280 -8.64 -4.35 0.32
C THR A 280 -7.31 -3.97 0.96
N ILE A 281 -7.35 -3.33 2.12
CA ILE A 281 -6.18 -3.17 2.99
C ILE A 281 -5.90 -4.55 3.56
N VAL A 282 -4.79 -5.15 3.14
CA VAL A 282 -4.39 -6.48 3.58
C VAL A 282 -3.42 -6.42 4.78
N GLY A 283 -2.74 -5.28 4.96
CA GLY A 283 -1.95 -4.98 6.15
C GLY A 283 -1.94 -3.47 6.44
N LEU A 284 -2.08 -3.10 7.71
CA LEU A 284 -1.89 -1.73 8.19
C LEU A 284 -1.46 -1.79 9.65
N ARG A 285 -0.23 -1.35 9.96
CA ARG A 285 0.33 -1.47 11.32
C ARG A 285 1.30 -0.34 11.63
N ALA A 286 1.14 0.28 12.80
CA ALA A 286 2.13 1.20 13.35
C ALA A 286 3.24 0.43 14.07
N SER A 287 4.47 0.90 13.91
CA SER A 287 5.66 0.31 14.51
C SER A 287 6.70 1.36 14.85
N THR A 288 7.62 0.99 15.73
CA THR A 288 8.77 1.81 16.15
C THR A 288 10.03 1.49 15.34
N SER A 289 9.88 0.73 14.25
CA SER A 289 10.99 0.30 13.40
C SER A 289 10.54 0.28 11.94
N ASN A 290 11.38 0.82 11.05
CA ASN A 290 11.22 0.70 9.62
C ASN A 290 12.20 -0.34 9.04
N SER A 291 12.66 -1.29 9.85
CA SER A 291 13.55 -2.35 9.38
C SER A 291 12.84 -3.27 8.40
N ALA A 292 13.62 -3.90 7.51
CA ALA A 292 13.07 -4.86 6.57
C ALA A 292 12.41 -6.09 7.23
N SER A 293 12.84 -6.45 8.45
CA SER A 293 12.16 -7.47 9.26
C SER A 293 10.75 -7.03 9.67
N THR A 294 10.60 -5.78 10.12
CA THR A 294 9.30 -5.25 10.55
C THR A 294 8.30 -5.20 9.39
N VAL A 295 8.75 -4.73 8.22
CA VAL A 295 7.93 -4.68 7.00
C VAL A 295 7.50 -6.08 6.59
N LEU A 296 8.42 -7.05 6.63
CA LEU A 296 8.09 -8.42 6.29
C LEU A 296 7.15 -9.09 7.30
N ASP A 297 7.28 -8.84 8.61
CA ASP A 297 6.32 -9.35 9.60
C ASP A 297 4.89 -8.89 9.29
N VAL A 298 4.72 -7.63 8.87
CA VAL A 298 3.42 -7.10 8.43
C VAL A 298 2.96 -7.82 7.18
N PHE A 299 3.86 -8.07 6.24
CA PHE A 299 3.58 -8.79 5.00
C PHE A 299 3.18 -10.25 5.22
N ILE A 300 3.90 -11.02 6.04
CA ILE A 300 3.59 -12.43 6.34
C ILE A 300 2.22 -12.55 7.01
N LYS A 301 1.91 -11.70 7.99
CA LYS A 301 0.58 -11.66 8.61
C LYS A 301 -0.54 -11.35 7.60
N ALA A 302 -0.26 -10.51 6.61
CA ALA A 302 -1.19 -10.25 5.52
C ALA A 302 -1.36 -11.49 4.62
N VAL A 303 -0.27 -12.19 4.29
CA VAL A 303 -0.29 -13.45 3.51
C VAL A 303 -1.06 -14.56 4.23
N GLU A 304 -0.88 -14.72 5.54
CA GLU A 304 -1.63 -15.71 6.34
C GLU A 304 -3.15 -15.48 6.30
N ARG A 305 -3.58 -14.22 6.16
CA ARG A 305 -4.99 -13.82 6.18
C ARG A 305 -5.61 -13.72 4.79
N TYR A 306 -4.83 -13.36 3.78
CA TYR A 306 -5.32 -13.02 2.44
C TYR A 306 -4.64 -13.80 1.32
N ASP A 307 -3.87 -14.84 1.66
CA ASP A 307 -3.07 -15.64 0.73
C ASP A 307 -1.95 -14.84 0.05
N LEU A 308 -0.98 -15.55 -0.54
CA LEU A 308 0.18 -14.95 -1.19
C LEU A 308 -0.23 -14.21 -2.48
N PRO A 309 0.19 -12.95 -2.69
CA PRO A 309 -0.02 -12.29 -3.98
C PRO A 309 0.88 -12.87 -5.06
N SER A 310 0.48 -12.72 -6.33
CA SER A 310 1.34 -13.03 -7.49
C SER A 310 2.51 -12.04 -7.60
N ARG A 311 2.22 -10.76 -7.36
CA ARG A 311 3.22 -9.68 -7.40
C ARG A 311 3.02 -8.68 -6.28
N VAL A 312 4.11 -8.07 -5.86
CA VAL A 312 4.13 -6.93 -4.94
C VAL A 312 4.78 -5.75 -5.65
N ARG A 313 4.30 -4.54 -5.40
CA ARG A 313 4.92 -3.29 -5.81
C ARG A 313 5.25 -2.47 -4.58
N GLY A 314 6.48 -1.97 -4.53
CA GLY A 314 6.92 -0.95 -3.59
C GLY A 314 7.99 -0.08 -4.22
N ASP A 315 8.45 0.90 -3.46
CA ASP A 315 9.58 1.72 -3.85
C ASP A 315 10.90 0.96 -3.61
N ARG A 316 12.02 1.61 -3.93
CA ARG A 316 13.38 1.03 -3.82
C ARG A 316 14.02 1.22 -2.44
N GLY A 317 13.21 1.44 -1.40
CA GLY A 317 13.70 1.56 -0.03
C GLY A 317 14.23 0.23 0.51
N GLY A 318 15.32 0.29 1.28
CA GLY A 318 15.95 -0.88 1.89
C GLY A 318 15.01 -1.65 2.84
N GLU A 319 13.97 -1.01 3.38
CA GLU A 319 12.94 -1.65 4.20
C GLU A 319 12.14 -2.70 3.43
N ASN A 320 12.09 -2.62 2.10
CA ASN A 320 11.34 -3.56 1.28
C ASN A 320 12.15 -4.80 0.88
N LYS A 321 13.44 -4.86 1.23
CA LYS A 321 14.38 -5.91 0.80
C LYS A 321 13.92 -7.32 1.18
N LYS A 322 13.49 -7.52 2.42
CA LYS A 322 13.08 -8.87 2.88
C LYS A 322 11.78 -9.34 2.21
N VAL A 323 10.86 -8.42 1.91
CA VAL A 323 9.64 -8.76 1.14
C VAL A 323 9.98 -9.12 -0.31
N SER A 324 10.92 -8.41 -0.95
CA SER A 324 11.32 -8.75 -2.32
C SER A 324 12.00 -10.12 -2.38
N VAL A 325 12.90 -10.44 -1.44
CA VAL A 325 13.53 -11.76 -1.35
C VAL A 325 12.47 -12.85 -1.13
N TYR A 326 11.58 -12.66 -0.16
CA TYR A 326 10.50 -13.61 0.13
C TYR A 326 9.63 -13.90 -1.11
N MET A 327 9.24 -12.86 -1.86
CA MET A 327 8.44 -12.99 -3.07
C MET A 327 9.20 -13.70 -4.21
N ILE A 328 10.51 -13.55 -4.31
CA ILE A 328 11.34 -14.23 -5.31
C ILE A 328 11.50 -15.71 -4.92
N LEU A 329 11.79 -16.02 -3.66
CA LEU A 329 11.92 -17.40 -3.20
C LEU A 329 10.63 -18.20 -3.38
N ARG A 330 9.46 -17.59 -3.12
CA ARG A 330 8.16 -18.27 -3.21
C ARG A 330 7.66 -18.49 -4.63
N HIS A 331 8.13 -17.71 -5.59
CA HIS A 331 7.59 -17.71 -6.97
C HIS A 331 8.65 -17.97 -8.04
N GLY A 332 9.90 -18.16 -7.66
CA GLY A 332 11.04 -18.32 -8.56
C GLY A 332 11.71 -17.00 -8.96
N LEU A 333 12.96 -17.13 -9.38
CA LEU A 333 13.75 -16.05 -9.98
C LEU A 333 13.09 -15.52 -11.26
N ASN A 334 13.40 -14.27 -11.64
CA ASN A 334 13.06 -13.67 -12.94
C ASN A 334 11.57 -13.52 -13.33
N ARG A 335 10.62 -13.89 -12.45
CA ARG A 335 9.16 -13.69 -12.65
C ARG A 335 8.67 -12.23 -12.48
N ALA A 336 9.55 -11.33 -12.03
CA ALA A 336 9.22 -10.00 -11.55
C ALA A 336 8.15 -10.01 -10.43
N SER A 337 8.29 -10.96 -9.49
CA SER A 337 7.42 -11.12 -8.31
C SER A 337 7.42 -9.88 -7.40
N TYR A 338 8.49 -9.09 -7.45
CA TYR A 338 8.55 -7.77 -6.82
C TYR A 338 8.84 -6.69 -7.89
N MET A 339 7.97 -5.69 -7.98
CA MET A 339 8.02 -4.61 -8.95
C MET A 339 8.49 -3.32 -8.29
N TRP A 340 9.70 -2.88 -8.60
CA TRP A 340 10.21 -1.60 -8.16
C TRP A 340 9.61 -0.45 -8.99
N GLY A 341 9.05 0.56 -8.32
CA GLY A 341 8.50 1.72 -9.01
C GLY A 341 8.56 3.00 -8.17
N LYS A 342 8.59 4.15 -8.85
CA LYS A 342 8.42 5.46 -8.18
C LYS A 342 7.04 5.53 -7.52
N SER A 343 6.91 6.29 -6.43
CA SER A 343 5.64 6.52 -5.70
C SER A 343 4.46 6.90 -6.62
N THR A 344 4.74 7.62 -7.71
CA THR A 344 3.74 7.99 -8.74
C THR A 344 3.05 6.80 -9.40
N ARG A 345 3.69 5.62 -9.44
CA ARG A 345 3.13 4.35 -9.93
C ARG A 345 2.47 3.51 -8.83
N ASN A 346 2.58 3.93 -7.56
CA ASN A 346 1.99 3.31 -6.37
C ASN A 346 0.67 4.01 -5.97
N SER A 347 -0.17 4.35 -6.96
CA SER A 347 -1.31 5.27 -6.73
C SER A 347 -2.38 4.74 -5.76
N ARG A 348 -2.40 3.43 -5.49
CA ARG A 348 -3.37 2.81 -4.57
C ARG A 348 -3.02 3.08 -3.10
N ILE A 349 -1.75 2.92 -2.74
CA ILE A 349 -1.29 3.19 -1.37
C ILE A 349 -1.25 4.69 -1.09
N GLU A 350 -0.91 5.51 -2.09
CA GLU A 350 -0.96 6.98 -1.96
C GLU A 350 -2.38 7.48 -1.64
N GLN A 351 -3.39 6.89 -2.30
CA GLN A 351 -4.78 7.20 -1.99
C GLN A 351 -5.15 6.74 -0.56
N LEU A 352 -4.65 5.59 -0.13
CA LEU A 352 -4.84 5.09 1.22
C LEU A 352 -4.24 6.07 2.25
N TRP A 353 -3.06 6.62 2.00
CA TRP A 353 -2.38 7.57 2.88
C TRP A 353 -3.11 8.89 3.07
N VAL A 354 -3.79 9.38 2.03
CA VAL A 354 -4.67 10.54 2.18
C VAL A 354 -5.77 10.24 3.21
N GLU A 355 -6.38 9.06 3.16
CA GLU A 355 -7.48 8.67 4.04
C GLU A 355 -6.98 8.36 5.46
N VAL A 356 -5.92 7.57 5.62
CA VAL A 356 -5.23 7.32 6.91
C VAL A 356 -4.85 8.64 7.59
N GLY A 357 -4.28 9.57 6.81
CA GLY A 357 -3.95 10.91 7.26
C GLY A 357 -5.15 11.67 7.81
N VAL A 358 -6.28 11.66 7.09
CA VAL A 358 -7.49 12.39 7.48
C VAL A 358 -8.20 11.74 8.67
N GLN A 359 -8.24 10.40 8.74
CA GLN A 359 -9.04 9.70 9.75
C GLN A 359 -8.39 9.71 11.13
N PHE A 360 -7.08 9.42 11.25
CA PHE A 360 -6.45 9.30 12.58
C PHE A 360 -5.00 9.79 12.67
N ALA A 361 -4.19 9.68 11.61
CA ALA A 361 -2.75 10.00 11.74
C ALA A 361 -2.46 11.50 11.93
N ARG A 362 -3.27 12.41 11.37
CA ARG A 362 -3.13 13.87 11.63
C ARG A 362 -3.54 14.27 13.06
N PRO A 363 -4.67 13.76 13.61
CA PRO A 363 -4.97 13.90 15.04
C PRO A 363 -3.83 13.47 15.96
N TRP A 364 -3.25 12.28 15.77
CA TRP A 364 -2.08 11.83 16.55
C TRP A 364 -0.87 12.76 16.41
N ARG A 365 -0.54 13.19 15.18
CA ARG A 365 0.53 14.16 14.93
C ARG A 365 0.30 15.47 15.69
N ALA A 366 -0.93 15.98 15.65
CA ALA A 366 -1.32 17.21 16.34
C ALA A 366 -1.22 17.04 17.86
N PHE A 367 -1.68 15.92 18.38
CA PHE A 367 -1.59 15.61 19.80
C PHE A 367 -0.13 15.54 20.28
N PHE A 368 0.77 14.90 19.54
CA PHE A 368 2.18 14.84 19.92
C PHE A 368 2.88 16.20 19.87
N LEU A 369 2.55 17.07 18.90
CA LEU A 369 3.03 18.46 18.91
C LEU A 369 2.56 19.22 20.15
N ARG A 370 1.31 19.00 20.58
CA ARG A 370 0.80 19.58 21.82
C ARG A 370 1.54 19.07 23.04
N LEU A 371 1.90 17.79 23.08
CA LEU A 371 2.72 17.26 24.17
C LEU A 371 4.09 17.95 24.24
N GLU A 372 4.71 18.24 23.09
CA GLU A 372 5.99 18.97 23.03
C GLU A 372 5.83 20.40 23.53
N GLU A 373 4.82 21.13 23.05
CA GLU A 373 4.63 22.54 23.38
C GLU A 373 4.17 22.76 24.83
N LYS A 374 3.25 21.93 25.33
CA LYS A 374 2.51 22.20 26.58
C LYS A 374 2.85 21.22 27.70
N HIS A 375 3.25 19.99 27.39
CA HIS A 375 3.33 18.89 28.36
C HIS A 375 4.73 18.29 28.49
N ARG A 376 5.77 19.06 28.14
CA ARG A 376 7.18 18.74 28.38
C ARG A 376 7.68 17.47 27.68
N LEU A 377 7.01 17.02 26.60
CA LEU A 377 7.61 16.02 25.72
C LEU A 377 8.87 16.61 25.09
N ASP A 378 10.00 15.93 25.28
CA ASP A 378 11.29 16.29 24.72
C ASP A 378 11.73 15.12 23.85
N ILE A 379 11.66 15.32 22.54
CA ILE A 379 12.00 14.30 21.55
C ILE A 379 13.50 13.98 21.54
N GLN A 380 14.35 14.82 22.15
CA GLN A 380 15.78 14.56 22.27
C GLN A 380 16.08 13.59 23.43
N LYS A 381 15.10 13.28 24.27
CA LYS A 381 15.24 12.31 25.37
C LYS A 381 14.69 10.94 24.97
N PRO A 382 15.56 9.91 24.82
CA PRO A 382 15.11 8.55 24.49
C PRO A 382 14.05 8.01 25.45
N ALA A 383 14.16 8.29 26.76
CA ALA A 383 13.19 7.87 27.76
C ALA A 383 11.78 8.44 27.50
N HIS A 384 11.68 9.69 27.02
CA HIS A 384 10.39 10.29 26.69
C HIS A 384 9.76 9.63 25.47
N LEU A 385 10.54 9.32 24.43
CA LEU A 385 10.04 8.66 23.23
C LEU A 385 9.66 7.21 23.50
N TRP A 386 10.45 6.49 24.31
CA TRP A 386 10.05 5.18 24.81
C TRP A 386 8.72 5.26 25.57
N LEU A 387 8.54 6.25 26.45
CA LEU A 387 7.30 6.40 27.20
C LEU A 387 6.11 6.72 26.29
N LEU A 388 6.33 7.55 25.28
CA LEU A 388 5.33 7.90 24.27
C LEU A 388 4.86 6.64 23.52
N HIS A 389 5.81 5.78 23.14
CA HIS A 389 5.51 4.51 22.48
C HIS A 389 4.78 3.55 23.41
N TYR A 390 5.26 3.42 24.65
CA TYR A 390 4.67 2.56 25.67
C TYR A 390 3.19 2.89 25.92
N LEU A 391 2.83 4.16 25.91
CA LEU A 391 1.45 4.59 26.16
C LEU A 391 0.56 4.50 24.91
N PHE A 392 1.05 4.91 23.74
CA PHE A 392 0.17 5.25 22.62
C PHE A 392 0.34 4.38 21.38
N LEU A 393 1.38 3.55 21.27
CA LEU A 393 1.57 2.71 20.08
C LEU A 393 0.42 1.71 19.89
N ASP A 394 -0.06 1.11 20.98
CA ASP A 394 -1.18 0.17 20.93
C ASP A 394 -2.49 0.87 20.56
N GLU A 395 -2.73 2.09 21.03
CA GLU A 395 -3.89 2.88 20.63
C GLU A 395 -3.85 3.25 19.13
N ILE A 396 -2.68 3.64 18.60
CA ILE A 396 -2.51 3.91 17.17
C ILE A 396 -2.73 2.62 16.35
N ASN A 397 -2.29 1.46 16.86
CA ASN A 397 -2.56 0.18 16.20
C ASN A 397 -4.05 -0.22 16.26
N GLN A 398 -4.77 0.13 17.33
CA GLN A 398 -6.23 -0.01 17.38
C GLN A 398 -6.91 0.86 16.32
N ASP A 399 -6.47 2.10 16.13
CA ASP A 399 -6.97 2.96 15.05
C ASP A 399 -6.67 2.36 13.66
N CYS A 400 -5.49 1.77 13.46
CA CYS A 400 -5.13 1.08 12.21
C CYS A 400 -6.08 -0.09 11.93
N GLU A 401 -6.35 -0.93 12.93
CA GLU A 401 -7.24 -2.09 12.77
C GLU A 401 -8.69 -1.65 12.53
N GLN A 402 -9.20 -0.70 13.33
CA GLN A 402 -10.56 -0.16 13.16
C GLN A 402 -10.75 0.48 11.79
N PHE A 403 -9.78 1.29 11.36
CA PHE A 403 -9.80 1.90 10.02
C PHE A 403 -9.78 0.82 8.93
N SER A 404 -8.95 -0.21 9.06
CA SER A 404 -8.86 -1.31 8.08
C SER A 404 -10.18 -2.08 7.96
N GLN A 405 -10.82 -2.40 9.08
CA GLN A 405 -12.13 -3.06 9.11
C GLN A 405 -13.22 -2.20 8.45
N LEU A 406 -13.28 -0.92 8.81
CA LEU A 406 -14.24 0.03 8.24
C LEU A 406 -14.02 0.21 6.74
N TRP A 407 -12.77 0.38 6.32
CA TRP A 407 -12.37 0.53 4.93
C TRP A 407 -12.74 -0.71 4.12
N ASN A 408 -12.37 -1.90 4.58
CA ASN A 408 -12.59 -3.12 3.80
C ASN A 408 -14.07 -3.42 3.54
N ALA A 409 -14.97 -2.85 4.33
CA ALA A 409 -16.41 -3.02 4.17
C ALA A 409 -17.17 -1.77 3.67
N HIS A 410 -16.51 -0.62 3.48
CA HIS A 410 -17.18 0.58 2.99
C HIS A 410 -17.37 0.55 1.46
N PRO A 411 -18.53 0.94 0.93
CA PRO A 411 -18.74 1.06 -0.51
C PRO A 411 -17.86 2.12 -1.20
N ILE A 412 -17.11 1.75 -2.24
CA ILE A 412 -16.26 2.67 -3.01
C ILE A 412 -16.99 3.22 -4.25
N SER A 413 -16.87 4.53 -4.51
CA SER A 413 -17.55 5.22 -5.63
C SER A 413 -16.82 5.00 -6.94
N GLY A 414 -17.55 5.14 -8.05
CA GLY A 414 -16.96 5.10 -9.39
C GLY A 414 -16.73 3.66 -9.83
N GLU A 415 -15.51 3.31 -10.24
CA GLU A 415 -15.14 1.99 -10.77
C GLU A 415 -15.46 0.82 -9.84
N GLY A 416 -15.59 1.05 -8.52
CA GLY A 416 -16.02 0.01 -7.57
C GLY A 416 -17.52 -0.31 -7.60
N HIS A 417 -18.31 0.38 -8.43
CA HIS A 417 -19.76 0.19 -8.57
C HIS A 417 -20.56 0.20 -7.24
N ASN A 418 -20.09 0.95 -6.23
CA ASN A 418 -20.64 0.96 -4.86
C ASN A 418 -20.56 -0.38 -4.13
N LYS A 419 -19.59 -1.22 -4.47
CA LYS A 419 -19.19 -2.41 -3.70
C LYS A 419 -18.12 -2.05 -2.69
N SER A 420 -18.07 -2.80 -1.60
CA SER A 420 -16.95 -2.73 -0.66
C SER A 420 -15.72 -3.49 -1.20
N PRO A 421 -14.50 -3.20 -0.72
CA PRO A 421 -13.34 -4.04 -0.98
C PRO A 421 -13.58 -5.53 -0.73
N ASN A 422 -14.22 -5.88 0.38
CA ASN A 422 -14.60 -7.25 0.70
C ASN A 422 -15.53 -7.87 -0.36
N ASP A 423 -16.55 -7.13 -0.81
CA ASP A 423 -17.48 -7.60 -1.85
C ASP A 423 -16.77 -7.75 -3.21
N MET A 424 -15.90 -6.79 -3.57
CA MET A 424 -15.10 -6.86 -4.80
C MET A 424 -14.14 -8.06 -4.78
N ARG A 425 -13.48 -8.29 -3.64
CA ARG A 425 -12.59 -9.44 -3.46
C ARG A 425 -13.35 -10.76 -3.63
N PHE A 426 -14.45 -10.93 -2.90
CA PHE A 426 -15.24 -12.16 -2.97
C PHE A 426 -15.74 -12.44 -4.38
N LEU A 427 -16.35 -11.46 -5.04
CA LEU A 427 -16.84 -11.64 -6.41
C LEU A 427 -15.69 -11.93 -7.38
N GLY A 428 -14.57 -11.21 -7.25
CA GLY A 428 -13.38 -11.39 -8.09
C GLY A 428 -12.76 -12.78 -7.97
N MET A 429 -12.69 -13.36 -6.77
CA MET A 429 -12.13 -14.72 -6.59
C MET A 429 -12.92 -15.80 -7.35
N TYR A 430 -14.26 -15.65 -7.48
CA TYR A 430 -15.09 -16.59 -8.24
C TYR A 430 -15.22 -16.26 -9.73
N GLN A 431 -15.06 -14.99 -10.11
CA GLN A 431 -15.13 -14.54 -11.51
C GLN A 431 -13.79 -14.73 -12.21
N ASP A 432 -12.72 -14.24 -11.60
CA ASP A 432 -11.40 -14.07 -12.22
C ASP A 432 -10.35 -15.06 -11.70
N GLY A 433 -10.71 -15.91 -10.72
CA GLY A 433 -9.89 -16.96 -10.13
C GLY A 433 -9.04 -16.52 -8.94
N VAL A 434 -8.29 -17.47 -8.37
CA VAL A 434 -7.34 -17.26 -7.27
C VAL A 434 -5.97 -17.79 -7.71
N TYR A 435 -4.91 -17.13 -7.28
CA TYR A 435 -3.54 -17.65 -7.47
C TYR A 435 -3.29 -18.80 -6.50
N ASP A 436 -2.79 -19.91 -7.05
CA ASP A 436 -2.52 -21.16 -6.34
C ASP A 436 -1.04 -21.48 -6.53
N ASP A 437 -0.21 -20.88 -5.70
CA ASP A 437 1.24 -21.15 -5.62
C ASP A 437 1.62 -21.10 -4.13
N CYS A 438 1.53 -22.25 -3.46
CA CYS A 438 2.00 -22.43 -2.09
C CYS A 438 2.78 -23.73 -1.89
N GLU A 439 3.16 -24.45 -2.95
CA GLU A 439 3.94 -25.67 -2.80
C GLU A 439 5.44 -25.36 -2.65
N GLY A 440 6.05 -25.82 -1.55
CA GLY A 440 7.47 -26.19 -1.54
C GLY A 440 8.45 -25.43 -0.64
N VAL A 441 8.05 -24.59 0.32
CA VAL A 441 9.01 -23.96 1.26
C VAL A 441 8.73 -24.34 2.71
N ASP A 442 9.71 -24.97 3.34
CA ASP A 442 9.66 -25.40 4.74
C ASP A 442 9.69 -24.19 5.70
N PRO A 443 8.79 -24.12 6.70
CA PRO A 443 8.75 -23.02 7.68
C PRO A 443 10.07 -22.78 8.43
N THR A 444 10.92 -23.80 8.57
CA THR A 444 12.21 -23.69 9.27
C THR A 444 13.25 -22.86 8.51
N VAL A 445 13.08 -22.70 7.19
CA VAL A 445 13.91 -21.77 6.38
C VAL A 445 13.57 -20.31 6.72
N ILE A 446 12.30 -20.02 7.02
CA ILE A 446 11.85 -18.71 7.50
C ILE A 446 12.29 -18.46 8.95
N GLU A 447 12.53 -19.48 9.78
CA GLU A 447 13.13 -19.26 11.11
C GLU A 447 14.65 -19.06 11.03
N ARG A 448 15.34 -19.74 10.10
CA ARG A 448 16.81 -19.69 9.94
C ARG A 448 17.35 -18.33 9.46
N PHE A 449 16.54 -17.52 8.76
CA PHE A 449 16.89 -16.17 8.27
C PHE A 449 16.46 -15.02 9.21
N TYR A 450 15.79 -15.32 10.31
CA TYR A 450 15.09 -14.32 11.13
C TYR A 450 15.53 -14.41 12.58
N GLY A 451 16.73 -13.89 12.84
CA GLY A 451 17.24 -13.79 14.20
C GLY A 451 18.72 -13.46 14.30
N ALA A 452 19.21 -12.43 13.60
CA ALA A 452 20.43 -11.71 13.97
C ALA A 452 20.43 -10.36 13.24
N ASP A 453 20.55 -9.28 14.01
CA ASP A 453 21.06 -8.01 13.49
C ASP A 453 22.56 -8.26 13.22
N ASP A 454 22.95 -8.44 11.96
CA ASP A 454 24.37 -8.40 11.60
C ASP A 454 24.78 -6.93 11.51
N GLU A 455 25.30 -6.42 12.62
CA GLU A 455 26.36 -5.42 12.62
C GLU A 455 27.63 -6.08 12.07
N SER A 456 28.03 -5.73 10.85
CA SER A 456 29.44 -5.82 10.45
C SER A 456 29.75 -4.87 9.28
N ASP A 457 30.53 -3.85 9.65
CA ASP A 457 31.65 -3.23 8.91
C ASP A 457 31.41 -2.12 7.87
N LEU A 458 31.49 -0.92 8.47
CA LEU A 458 32.03 0.40 8.12
C LEU A 458 32.91 0.64 6.86
N ASP A 459 32.81 1.91 6.44
CA ASP A 459 33.70 2.80 5.64
C ASP A 459 33.73 2.58 4.11
N THR A 460 33.53 3.56 3.20
CA THR A 460 33.91 4.99 3.17
C THR A 460 32.98 5.87 2.30
N ASP A 461 33.02 7.19 2.56
CA ASP A 461 32.31 8.34 1.97
C ASP A 461 32.26 8.50 0.42
N SER A 462 31.11 8.91 -0.13
CA SER A 462 30.80 10.29 -0.59
C SER A 462 29.72 10.36 -1.71
N ASP A 463 29.06 11.52 -1.79
CA ASP A 463 27.69 11.81 -2.25
C ASP A 463 27.36 11.73 -3.76
N SER A 464 26.07 11.48 -4.06
CA SER A 464 25.28 12.40 -4.92
C SER A 464 23.75 12.18 -4.81
N ASP A 465 23.05 13.32 -4.75
CA ASP A 465 21.64 13.56 -4.45
C ASP A 465 20.59 13.00 -5.44
N THR A 466 19.37 12.77 -4.93
CA THR A 466 18.14 13.40 -5.49
C THR A 466 16.90 13.21 -4.60
N ASP A 467 16.54 14.31 -3.92
CA ASP A 467 15.20 14.83 -3.61
C ASP A 467 14.09 13.92 -3.04
N SER A 468 13.91 13.98 -1.73
CA SER A 468 12.57 13.93 -1.11
C SER A 468 12.49 14.81 0.15
N ASP A 469 11.94 16.02 -0.02
CA ASP A 469 11.40 16.98 0.94
C ASP A 469 11.62 16.73 2.45
N SER A 470 12.65 17.39 3.02
CA SER A 470 12.77 17.65 4.46
C SER A 470 12.89 19.15 4.73
N ASP A 471 11.93 19.69 5.50
CA ASP A 471 12.03 21.02 6.12
C ASP A 471 13.02 20.95 7.31
N ALA A 472 14.18 21.58 7.20
CA ALA A 472 14.99 22.02 8.34
C ALA A 472 15.93 23.17 7.91
N ASP A 473 15.56 24.39 8.30
CA ASP A 473 16.42 25.57 8.26
C ASP A 473 17.53 25.44 9.32
N SER A 474 18.79 25.65 8.93
CA SER A 474 19.75 26.42 9.74
C SER A 474 20.93 26.88 8.88
N ASP A 475 21.12 28.19 8.91
CA ASP A 475 22.10 28.98 8.18
C ASP A 475 23.57 28.75 8.60
N ASN A 476 24.44 28.82 7.58
CA ASN A 476 25.74 29.49 7.46
C ASN A 476 26.90 29.20 8.44
N SER A 477 28.05 28.78 7.88
CA SER A 477 29.06 29.76 7.40
C SER A 477 30.23 29.08 6.66
N ASP A 478 30.42 29.47 5.39
CA ASP A 478 31.65 29.77 4.64
C ASP A 478 32.96 29.02 4.94
N SER A 479 33.54 28.36 3.92
CA SER A 479 34.60 28.97 3.09
C SER A 479 35.18 28.00 2.04
N ASP A 480 35.09 28.43 0.78
CA ASP A 480 35.94 28.22 -0.41
C ASP A 480 37.20 27.33 -0.29
N SER A 481 37.38 26.37 -1.21
CA SER A 481 38.03 26.61 -2.52
C SER A 481 38.45 25.29 -3.23
N ASP A 482 38.03 25.22 -4.49
CA ASP A 482 38.69 24.74 -5.72
C ASP A 482 39.70 23.57 -5.72
N SER A 483 39.40 22.60 -6.60
CA SER A 483 40.17 22.24 -7.82
C SER A 483 40.42 20.73 -8.03
N ASP A 484 39.75 20.23 -9.07
CA ASP A 484 40.27 19.51 -10.24
C ASP A 484 41.02 18.17 -10.15
N SER A 485 40.62 17.33 -11.13
CA SER A 485 41.37 16.32 -11.89
C SER A 485 41.73 15.01 -11.18
N ASP A 486 41.78 13.85 -11.82
CA ASP A 486 41.35 13.28 -13.11
C ASP A 486 41.80 11.80 -13.01
N GLU A 487 41.09 10.90 -13.71
CA GLU A 487 41.64 9.68 -14.37
C GLU A 487 42.29 8.60 -13.46
N GLU A 488 42.33 7.30 -13.75
CA GLU A 488 42.12 6.49 -14.94
C GLU A 488 42.04 5.02 -14.49
N ASP A 489 41.56 4.18 -15.41
CA ASP A 489 41.31 2.74 -15.37
C ASP A 489 42.45 1.83 -14.85
N LEU A 490 42.11 0.58 -14.47
CA LEU A 490 42.42 -0.61 -15.31
C LEU A 490 42.10 -1.96 -14.64
N GLU A 491 41.51 -2.80 -15.47
CA GLU A 491 41.01 -4.18 -15.34
C GLU A 491 42.13 -5.24 -15.30
N TYR A 492 41.89 -6.36 -14.60
CA TYR A 492 42.47 -7.68 -14.97
C TYR A 492 41.55 -8.83 -14.56
N ASN A 493 41.34 -9.74 -15.52
CA ASN A 493 40.56 -10.97 -15.46
C ASN A 493 41.50 -12.19 -15.53
N TYR A 494 41.17 -13.30 -14.86
CA TYR A 494 41.54 -14.65 -15.34
C TYR A 494 40.72 -15.77 -14.68
N GLU A 495 40.23 -16.66 -15.54
CA GLU A 495 39.41 -17.86 -15.29
C GLU A 495 40.24 -19.07 -14.79
N SER A 496 39.57 -20.03 -14.14
CA SER A 496 39.89 -21.46 -14.30
C SER A 496 38.68 -22.34 -13.94
N SER A 497 38.43 -23.31 -14.81
CA SER A 497 37.44 -24.40 -14.78
C SER A 497 37.82 -25.57 -13.87
N ASP A 498 36.82 -26.37 -13.45
CA ASP A 498 36.86 -27.85 -13.47
C ASP A 498 35.45 -28.46 -13.23
N GLU A 499 35.13 -29.53 -13.95
CA GLU A 499 33.89 -30.34 -13.92
C GLU A 499 34.06 -31.59 -13.02
N ASP A 500 33.01 -32.04 -12.30
CA ASP A 500 32.50 -33.44 -12.31
C ASP A 500 31.40 -33.73 -11.24
N GLU A 501 30.34 -34.38 -11.75
CA GLU A 501 29.40 -35.41 -11.22
C GLU A 501 28.64 -35.31 -9.86
N ALA A 502 27.31 -35.13 -10.02
CA ALA A 502 26.15 -35.93 -9.54
C ALA A 502 25.96 -36.44 -8.07
N ASP A 503 24.75 -36.11 -7.60
CA ASP A 503 23.86 -36.75 -6.60
C ASP A 503 24.03 -36.42 -5.10
N GLY A 504 22.99 -35.74 -4.60
CA GLY A 504 22.76 -35.37 -3.20
C GLY A 504 22.96 -33.87 -3.01
N ASP A 505 21.86 -33.11 -2.86
CA ASP A 505 21.71 -32.06 -1.85
C ASP A 505 20.66 -31.01 -2.22
N ASP A 506 19.39 -31.28 -1.87
CA ASP A 506 18.35 -30.24 -1.85
C ASP A 506 18.71 -29.07 -0.90
N GLU A 507 19.64 -29.27 0.05
CA GLU A 507 20.14 -28.23 0.97
C GLU A 507 21.29 -27.39 0.37
N TYR A 508 22.03 -27.91 -0.63
CA TYR A 508 23.15 -27.20 -1.30
C TYR A 508 22.64 -26.36 -2.47
N SER A 509 21.57 -26.80 -3.15
CA SER A 509 20.91 -26.02 -4.22
C SER A 509 20.22 -24.76 -3.71
N PHE A 510 19.63 -24.80 -2.51
CA PHE A 510 18.91 -23.64 -1.94
C PHE A 510 19.84 -22.52 -1.45
N ARG A 511 21.00 -22.83 -0.84
CA ARG A 511 21.96 -21.80 -0.39
C ARG A 511 22.54 -21.01 -1.56
N HIS A 512 22.84 -21.68 -2.67
CA HIS A 512 23.27 -21.00 -3.90
C HIS A 512 22.16 -20.14 -4.52
N LEU A 513 20.90 -20.58 -4.45
CA LEU A 513 19.76 -19.77 -4.89
C LEU A 513 19.61 -18.50 -4.02
N GLU A 514 19.85 -18.60 -2.71
CA GLU A 514 19.77 -17.48 -1.78
C GLU A 514 20.87 -16.43 -2.00
N GLU A 515 22.13 -16.87 -2.17
CA GLU A 515 23.26 -15.99 -2.51
C GLU A 515 23.03 -15.31 -3.88
N HIS A 516 22.61 -16.07 -4.89
CA HIS A 516 22.25 -15.51 -6.21
C HIS A 516 21.09 -14.51 -6.14
N VAL A 517 20.06 -14.78 -5.33
CA VAL A 517 18.94 -13.84 -5.14
C VAL A 517 19.47 -12.56 -4.50
N ALA A 518 20.27 -12.66 -3.43
CA ALA A 518 20.82 -11.52 -2.72
C ALA A 518 21.70 -10.64 -3.63
N GLU A 519 22.60 -11.24 -4.41
CA GLU A 519 23.46 -10.53 -5.36
C GLU A 519 22.65 -9.87 -6.49
N SER A 520 21.66 -10.58 -7.05
CA SER A 520 20.89 -10.08 -8.21
C SER A 520 19.98 -8.88 -7.91
N ILE A 521 19.60 -8.69 -6.64
CA ILE A 521 18.71 -7.58 -6.21
C ILE A 521 19.45 -6.44 -5.52
N GLN A 522 20.72 -6.61 -5.14
CA GLN A 522 21.44 -5.62 -4.35
C GLN A 522 21.54 -4.25 -5.02
N SER A 523 21.74 -4.20 -6.34
CA SER A 523 21.76 -2.98 -7.16
C SER A 523 20.38 -2.31 -7.34
N GLN A 524 19.31 -2.97 -6.91
CA GLN A 524 17.94 -2.47 -7.08
C GLN A 524 17.51 -1.54 -5.92
N PHE A 525 18.22 -1.57 -4.79
CA PHE A 525 18.01 -0.68 -3.66
C PHE A 525 18.78 0.62 -3.86
N LYS A 526 18.10 1.75 -3.66
CA LYS A 526 18.71 3.08 -3.85
C LYS A 526 19.08 3.75 -2.53
N HIS A 527 18.37 3.43 -1.46
CA HIS A 527 18.53 4.08 -0.16
C HIS A 527 18.39 3.04 0.95
N ALA A 528 19.19 3.18 2.00
CA ALA A 528 19.02 2.40 3.22
C ALA A 528 17.62 2.64 3.81
N ALA A 529 17.11 1.66 4.55
CA ALA A 529 15.87 1.84 5.30
C ALA A 529 15.99 3.09 6.17
N ILE A 530 14.99 3.98 6.14
CA ILE A 530 15.00 5.16 7.00
C ILE A 530 15.04 4.68 8.45
N SER A 531 16.13 4.98 9.16
CA SER A 531 16.30 4.55 10.53
C SER A 531 15.27 5.24 11.41
N VAL A 532 14.40 4.43 12.02
CA VAL A 532 13.57 4.89 13.12
C VAL A 532 14.44 4.73 14.37
N PRO A 533 14.75 5.81 15.09
CA PRO A 533 15.68 5.68 16.21
C PRO A 533 15.10 4.72 17.25
N LYS A 534 15.88 3.73 17.66
CA LYS A 534 15.48 2.74 18.68
C LYS A 534 15.60 3.41 20.05
N TYR A 535 14.53 3.40 20.84
CA TYR A 535 14.53 3.96 22.19
C TYR A 535 14.44 2.80 23.20
N PRO A 536 15.57 2.38 23.80
CA PRO A 536 15.58 1.27 24.76
C PRO A 536 14.77 1.63 26.01
N ASP A 537 14.24 0.60 26.67
CA ASP A 537 13.57 0.76 27.96
C ASP A 537 14.53 1.46 28.95
N PRO A 538 14.17 2.65 29.49
CA PRO A 538 15.05 3.38 30.39
C PRO A 538 15.13 2.72 31.77
N PHE A 539 14.30 1.72 32.07
CA PHE A 539 14.22 1.07 33.37
C PHE A 539 14.96 -0.27 33.41
N SER A 540 15.59 -0.54 34.55
CA SER A 540 15.89 -1.92 34.97
C SER A 540 14.60 -2.70 35.26
N ASN A 541 14.67 -4.04 35.30
CA ASN A 541 13.50 -4.88 35.61
C ASN A 541 12.79 -4.49 36.92
N LYS A 542 13.54 -4.06 37.94
CA LYS A 542 12.99 -3.60 39.21
C LYS A 542 12.30 -2.24 39.04
N GLN A 543 13.00 -1.27 38.45
CA GLN A 543 12.44 0.06 38.18
C GLN A 543 11.19 -0.01 37.29
N ARG A 544 11.12 -0.98 36.36
CA ARG A 544 9.95 -1.19 35.51
C ARG A 544 8.72 -1.58 36.31
N HIS A 545 8.90 -2.43 37.32
CA HIS A 545 7.83 -2.81 38.24
C HIS A 545 7.42 -1.63 39.12
N ASP A 546 8.40 -0.90 39.68
CA ASP A 546 8.16 0.26 40.53
C ASP A 546 7.43 1.38 39.75
N PHE A 547 7.82 1.63 38.50
CA PHE A 547 7.15 2.55 37.59
C PHE A 547 5.70 2.14 37.31
N THR A 548 5.46 0.86 37.03
CA THR A 548 4.11 0.38 36.74
C THR A 548 3.20 0.53 37.95
N ALA A 549 3.68 0.14 39.14
CA ALA A 549 2.93 0.28 40.38
C ALA A 549 2.66 1.75 40.74
N LEU A 550 3.66 2.63 40.56
CA LEU A 550 3.51 4.06 40.80
C LEU A 550 2.53 4.69 39.81
N LEU A 551 2.61 4.33 38.53
CA LEU A 551 1.69 4.82 37.50
C LEU A 551 0.25 4.41 37.81
N GLU A 552 0.00 3.15 38.19
CA GLU A 552 -1.32 2.67 38.59
C GLU A 552 -1.89 3.47 39.77
N ALA A 553 -1.08 3.79 40.78
CA ALA A 553 -1.48 4.60 41.91
C ALA A 553 -1.80 6.06 41.51
N VAL A 554 -0.91 6.70 40.75
CA VAL A 554 -1.06 8.09 40.29
C VAL A 554 -2.29 8.25 39.39
N VAL A 555 -2.53 7.31 38.48
CA VAL A 555 -3.71 7.29 37.61
C VAL A 555 -4.97 7.00 38.42
N GLY A 556 -4.95 6.01 39.32
CA GLY A 556 -6.09 5.62 40.15
C GLY A 556 -6.57 6.72 41.09
N GLU A 557 -5.64 7.49 41.66
CA GLU A 557 -5.94 8.65 42.52
C GLU A 557 -6.15 9.96 41.72
N ASN A 558 -5.97 9.91 40.38
CA ASN A 558 -6.04 11.06 39.49
C ASN A 558 -5.14 12.23 39.96
N ILE A 559 -3.92 11.91 40.38
CA ILE A 559 -2.95 12.91 40.82
C ILE A 559 -2.44 13.68 39.59
N LEU A 560 -2.62 15.00 39.58
CA LEU A 560 -2.18 15.87 38.49
C LEU A 560 -1.10 16.86 39.00
N PRO A 561 0.15 16.75 38.53
CA PRO A 561 1.25 17.60 38.97
C PRO A 561 1.13 19.03 38.43
N TYR A 562 1.71 19.99 39.16
CA TYR A 562 1.84 21.38 38.73
C TYR A 562 2.99 21.57 37.75
N GLY A 563 2.91 22.58 36.88
CA GLY A 563 3.95 23.00 35.93
C GLY A 563 3.92 22.30 34.57
N TYR A 564 2.91 21.46 34.33
CA TYR A 564 2.71 20.69 33.10
C TYR A 564 1.52 21.17 32.24
N ASN A 565 0.87 22.27 32.63
CA ASN A 565 -0.26 22.88 31.93
C ASN A 565 -1.42 21.89 31.69
N ILE A 566 -1.64 20.98 32.64
CA ILE A 566 -2.60 19.87 32.52
C ILE A 566 -3.79 20.03 33.47
N ARG A 567 -3.64 20.92 34.45
CA ARG A 567 -4.67 21.16 35.45
C ARG A 567 -5.54 22.33 35.04
N ASP A 568 -6.80 22.25 35.38
CA ASP A 568 -7.80 23.27 35.03
C ASP A 568 -7.46 24.65 35.62
N ASP A 569 -6.71 24.71 36.73
CA ASP A 569 -6.22 25.95 37.37
C ASP A 569 -4.98 26.56 36.70
N GLU A 570 -4.35 25.86 35.75
CA GLU A 570 -3.19 26.33 34.98
C GLU A 570 -3.57 26.93 33.62
N TRP A 571 -4.83 26.73 33.19
CA TRP A 571 -5.31 27.20 31.90
C TRP A 571 -5.71 28.67 31.94
N ASP A 572 -5.63 29.31 30.79
CA ASP A 572 -6.17 30.65 30.59
C ASP A 572 -7.72 30.61 30.54
N GLU A 573 -8.32 31.78 30.28
CA GLU A 573 -9.77 31.92 30.13
C GLU A 573 -10.39 31.08 29.00
N HIS A 574 -9.58 30.51 28.11
CA HIS A 574 -10.01 29.67 27.00
C HIS A 574 -10.00 28.17 27.31
N GLY A 575 -9.47 27.76 28.48
CA GLY A 575 -9.44 26.37 28.92
C GLY A 575 -8.49 25.49 28.11
N TYR A 576 -8.66 24.16 28.20
CA TYR A 576 -7.79 23.23 27.47
C TYR A 576 -8.02 23.31 25.95
N PRO A 577 -6.96 23.46 25.13
CA PRO A 577 -7.10 23.63 23.69
C PRO A 577 -7.80 22.45 23.00
N SER A 578 -8.87 22.74 22.26
CA SER A 578 -9.62 21.73 21.48
C SER A 578 -9.19 21.66 20.01
N VAL A 579 -8.23 22.48 19.58
CA VAL A 579 -7.73 22.56 18.21
C VAL A 579 -6.22 22.75 18.22
N GLU A 580 -5.55 22.18 17.23
CA GLU A 580 -4.12 22.30 16.98
C GLU A 580 -3.86 22.71 15.53
N ILE A 581 -2.83 23.50 15.25
CA ILE A 581 -2.53 23.98 13.90
C ILE A 581 -1.31 23.25 13.34
N LEU A 582 -1.55 22.38 12.35
CA LEU A 582 -0.49 21.77 11.58
C LEU A 582 -0.04 22.72 10.47
N ARG A 583 1.21 23.16 10.54
CA ARG A 583 1.86 23.94 9.47
C ARG A 583 2.53 23.00 8.47
N SER A 584 2.40 23.29 7.18
CA SER A 584 2.96 22.51 6.07
C SER A 584 3.32 23.38 4.87
N GLY A 585 4.14 22.84 3.96
CA GLY A 585 4.62 23.54 2.76
C GLY A 585 5.78 24.50 3.08
N ARG A 586 6.46 24.98 2.03
CA ARG A 586 7.66 25.83 2.15
C ARG A 586 7.41 26.97 3.16
N ARG A 587 8.21 27.01 4.23
CA ARG A 587 8.12 27.96 5.36
C ARG A 587 6.75 27.98 6.09
N GLY A 588 6.04 26.86 6.12
CA GLY A 588 4.75 26.74 6.82
C GLY A 588 3.60 27.51 6.15
N SER A 589 3.69 27.77 4.83
CA SER A 589 2.72 28.54 4.05
C SER A 589 1.29 27.99 4.03
N ARG A 590 1.08 26.73 4.45
CA ARG A 590 -0.24 26.12 4.58
C ARG A 590 -0.50 25.73 6.02
N GLU A 591 -1.56 26.29 6.58
CA GLU A 591 -2.07 25.92 7.90
C GLU A 591 -3.28 25.01 7.78
N GLN A 592 -3.27 23.92 8.54
CA GLN A 592 -4.40 23.01 8.66
C GLN A 592 -4.80 22.92 10.13
N ARG A 593 -6.04 23.31 10.44
CA ARG A 593 -6.62 23.18 11.78
C ARG A 593 -7.08 21.74 11.99
N ILE A 594 -6.58 21.11 13.03
CA ILE A 594 -6.94 19.75 13.45
C ILE A 594 -7.73 19.85 14.75
N ALA A 595 -8.95 19.31 14.75
CA ALA A 595 -9.74 19.22 15.97
C ALA A 595 -9.18 18.10 16.86
N LEU A 596 -9.01 18.41 18.14
CA LEU A 596 -8.65 17.48 19.21
C LEU A 596 -9.67 17.66 20.34
N PRO A 597 -10.86 17.03 20.25
CA PRO A 597 -11.90 17.13 21.27
C PRO A 597 -11.34 16.84 22.67
N VAL A 598 -11.71 17.67 23.64
CA VAL A 598 -11.16 17.60 25.00
C VAL A 598 -11.47 16.24 25.64
N ASP A 599 -12.68 15.72 25.43
CA ASP A 599 -13.13 14.44 25.99
C ASP A 599 -12.28 13.25 25.52
N ASP A 600 -11.70 13.32 24.33
CA ASP A 600 -10.87 12.25 23.76
C ASP A 600 -9.39 12.45 24.09
N TRP A 601 -8.88 13.68 23.98
CA TRP A 601 -7.43 13.94 23.98
C TRP A 601 -6.87 14.43 25.31
N LEU A 602 -7.69 15.07 26.17
CA LEU A 602 -7.25 15.47 27.51
C LEU A 602 -6.94 14.26 28.42
N PRO A 603 -7.72 13.16 28.43
CA PRO A 603 -7.36 11.96 29.20
C PRO A 603 -5.99 11.40 28.81
N ARG A 604 -5.65 11.42 27.51
CA ARG A 604 -4.34 10.99 27.00
C ARG A 604 -3.22 11.93 27.44
N ALA A 605 -3.46 13.25 27.40
CA ALA A 605 -2.49 14.22 27.92
C ALA A 605 -2.26 14.07 29.43
N ARG A 606 -3.32 13.78 30.20
CA ARG A 606 -3.23 13.49 31.64
C ARG A 606 -2.40 12.24 31.89
N LEU A 607 -2.69 11.15 31.17
CA LEU A 607 -1.92 9.91 31.26
C LEU A 607 -0.43 10.12 30.92
N TRP A 608 -0.14 10.91 29.87
CA TRP A 608 1.24 11.28 29.53
C TRP A 608 1.94 11.99 30.70
N VAL A 609 1.33 13.04 31.25
CA VAL A 609 1.95 13.84 32.33
C VAL A 609 2.14 13.01 33.60
N GLN A 610 1.13 12.21 33.97
CA GLN A 610 1.20 11.31 35.13
C GLN A 610 2.35 10.30 34.97
N SER A 611 2.47 9.70 33.78
CA SER A 611 3.53 8.75 33.49
C SER A 611 4.90 9.42 33.42
N LEU A 612 4.98 10.65 32.91
CA LEU A 612 6.23 11.40 32.83
C LEU A 612 6.79 11.70 34.23
N VAL A 613 5.92 12.09 35.18
CA VAL A 613 6.33 12.31 36.57
C VAL A 613 6.73 11.00 37.24
N ALA A 614 5.91 9.95 37.10
CA ALA A 614 6.25 8.63 37.66
C ALA A 614 7.59 8.09 37.13
N MET A 615 7.87 8.28 35.83
CA MET A 615 9.14 7.91 35.23
C MET A 615 10.30 8.71 35.82
N ASN A 616 10.16 10.03 35.95
CA ASN A 616 11.22 10.87 36.54
C ASN A 616 11.48 10.52 38.01
N ASP A 617 10.44 10.23 38.80
CA ASP A 617 10.57 9.86 40.21
C ASP A 617 11.30 8.53 40.37
N VAL A 618 10.98 7.53 39.54
CA VAL A 618 11.64 6.22 39.57
C VAL A 618 13.08 6.30 39.08
N LEU A 619 13.36 7.07 38.03
CA LEU A 619 14.72 7.24 37.51
C LEU A 619 15.62 8.09 38.42
N ALA A 620 15.04 8.95 39.27
CA ALA A 620 15.77 9.76 40.25
C ALA A 620 15.98 9.07 41.61
N ALA A 621 15.34 7.92 41.84
CA ALA A 621 15.43 7.17 43.10
C ALA A 621 16.67 6.27 43.21
N ASP A 622 17.45 6.16 42.13
CA ASP A 622 18.80 5.56 42.07
C ASP A 622 19.85 6.66 41.84
#